data_AF-A0A2H3P7N6-F1
#
_entry.id   AF-A0A2H3P7N6-F1
#
_cell.length_a   1.000
_cell.length_b   1.000
_cell.length_c   1.000
_cell.angle_alpha   90.00
_cell.angle_beta   90.00
_cell.angle_gamma   90.00
#
_symmetry.space_group_name_H-M   'P 1'
#
loop_
_entity.id
_entity.type
_entity.pdbx_description
1 polymer ?
#
loop_
_entity_poly.entity_id
_entity_poly.type
_entity_poly.pdbx_seq_one_letter_code
_entity_poly.pdbx_strand_id
1 'polypeptide(L)'
;MNHLATRLLGVALMLVASIALVGCDDEITSVEDIDIQPSLEVPGSVSLTLLDASSQADLAVSYQGLEEAPTAQGSGNLVVELAEEAGSATQGGERRWTVGYDGSVSGVAEETITITTRGEGETIEEEVSVTVSPFIIQTDFQPEFVVVEDYEAEFVDEASANNPVAQRPVTTEGGSQVTIQSDEVAENSNGVNAAQIDAVAGGSVTMESTVSAPGANLFTFLVHSPEGSFNLTLTFVEETGGGTTEHTIEVPISESGAWRQYGIGFSQIGENFDPVAARAGGSGALQSVSLSTDADIPFEVDEFMLGTEQGPIAEINDFETTGNAYVTFGGANGYGFTDQVADNAFGTRARTLEGVGFFGYNQSGIRIANGSNGVLKFRIGNIQEATELRVFFETNASDNDGFGADNGAVLSFEASSGWQDVEVPLSDLGETPSAVSNGLSNVGFESVSGGAGFLIDDIRIDATGN
;
A
#
# COMPACT_ATOMS: atom_id res chain seq x y z
N MET A 1 12.38 35.86 89.91
CA MET A 1 11.75 37.08 89.35
C MET A 1 12.52 37.58 88.12
N ASN A 2 12.71 36.74 87.10
CA ASN A 2 13.40 37.07 85.85
C ASN A 2 12.68 36.41 84.64
N HIS A 3 11.36 36.60 84.53
CA HIS A 3 10.56 36.02 83.44
C HIS A 3 9.56 36.99 82.79
N LEU A 4 9.71 38.31 83.03
CA LEU A 4 8.86 39.31 82.38
C LEU A 4 9.56 40.09 81.25
N ALA A 5 10.89 40.23 81.30
CA ALA A 5 11.64 40.94 80.26
C ALA A 5 11.83 40.12 78.96
N THR A 6 11.76 38.79 79.04
CA THR A 6 11.93 37.90 77.88
C THR A 6 10.62 37.67 77.10
N ARG A 7 9.47 37.96 77.70
CA ARG A 7 8.15 37.77 77.04
C ARG A 7 7.67 39.00 76.25
N LEU A 8 8.20 40.20 76.53
CA LEU A 8 7.90 41.42 75.76
C LEU A 8 8.79 41.58 74.52
N LEU A 9 9.97 40.94 74.48
CA LEU A 9 10.81 40.93 73.28
C LEU A 9 10.31 39.90 72.23
N GLY A 10 9.68 38.80 72.68
CA GLY A 10 9.12 37.78 71.79
C GLY A 10 7.84 38.18 71.06
N VAL A 11 7.01 39.06 71.66
CA VAL A 11 5.79 39.57 71.00
C VAL A 11 6.09 40.73 70.05
N ALA A 12 7.13 41.54 70.34
CA ALA A 12 7.58 42.58 69.42
C ALA A 12 8.31 42.00 68.19
N LEU A 13 9.06 40.89 68.33
CA LEU A 13 9.68 40.22 67.17
C LEU A 13 8.66 39.49 66.29
N MET A 14 7.57 38.96 66.87
CA MET A 14 6.50 38.32 66.10
C MET A 14 5.62 39.32 65.33
N LEU A 15 5.53 40.58 65.79
CA LEU A 15 4.79 41.64 65.07
C LEU A 15 5.63 42.33 63.98
N VAL A 16 6.97 42.25 64.05
CA VAL A 16 7.87 42.76 62.99
C VAL A 16 8.18 41.67 61.95
N ALA A 17 8.15 40.38 62.33
CA ALA A 17 8.23 39.27 61.38
C ALA A 17 6.91 39.00 60.61
N SER A 18 5.78 39.58 61.03
CA SER A 18 4.49 39.49 60.30
C SER A 18 4.18 40.73 59.44
N ILE A 19 5.07 41.72 59.39
CA ILE A 19 4.97 42.90 58.49
C ILE A 19 6.09 42.92 57.43
N ALA A 20 6.99 41.92 57.45
CA ALA A 20 7.98 41.67 56.39
C ALA A 20 7.74 40.33 55.67
N LEU A 21 6.47 39.89 55.61
CA LEU A 21 5.95 38.86 54.72
C LEU A 21 4.85 39.47 53.83
N VAL A 22 5.15 40.65 53.28
CA VAL A 22 4.44 41.20 52.11
C VAL A 22 5.49 41.27 51.01
N GLY A 23 5.62 40.15 50.30
CA GLY A 23 6.59 39.97 49.23
C GLY A 23 6.91 38.50 49.04
N CYS A 24 6.49 37.94 47.91
CA CYS A 24 6.46 36.51 47.55
C CYS A 24 5.26 35.76 48.14
N ASP A 25 4.07 36.11 47.66
CA ASP A 25 2.93 35.19 47.63
C ASP A 25 2.40 35.22 46.18
N ASP A 26 3.17 34.63 45.27
CA ASP A 26 2.67 34.24 43.95
C ASP A 26 1.94 32.90 44.14
N GLU A 27 0.87 32.91 44.94
CA GLU A 27 -0.16 31.88 44.85
C GLU A 27 -0.86 32.10 43.52
N ILE A 28 -0.72 31.13 42.60
CA ILE A 28 -1.42 31.09 41.31
C ILE A 28 -2.93 31.11 41.61
N THR A 29 -3.58 32.27 41.45
CA THR A 29 -4.97 32.49 41.88
C THR A 29 -6.01 32.09 40.83
N SER A 30 -5.59 31.82 39.59
CA SER A 30 -6.40 31.16 38.57
C SER A 30 -5.48 30.42 37.58
N VAL A 31 -6.02 29.44 36.84
CA VAL A 31 -5.29 28.76 35.74
C VAL A 31 -4.95 29.76 34.61
N GLU A 32 -5.48 30.99 34.66
CA GLU A 32 -5.21 32.06 33.70
C GLU A 32 -3.86 32.77 33.94
N ASP A 33 -3.17 32.48 35.06
CA ASP A 33 -1.81 32.98 35.37
C ASP A 33 -0.69 31.96 35.06
N ILE A 34 -1.01 30.81 34.43
CA ILE A 34 0.05 29.97 33.86
C ILE A 34 0.49 30.65 32.57
N ASP A 35 1.74 31.09 32.54
CA ASP A 35 2.37 31.62 31.33
C ASP A 35 2.42 30.49 30.28
N ILE A 36 1.45 30.49 29.36
CA ILE A 36 1.40 29.51 28.27
C ILE A 36 2.59 29.83 27.37
N GLN A 37 3.61 28.99 27.45
CA GLN A 37 4.80 29.14 26.63
C GLN A 37 4.39 29.10 25.15
N PRO A 38 4.85 30.06 24.33
CA PRO A 38 4.63 30.05 22.90
C PRO A 38 5.00 28.70 22.31
N SER A 39 4.08 28.11 21.57
CA SER A 39 4.30 26.88 20.83
C SER A 39 3.65 26.99 19.46
N LEU A 40 4.37 26.48 18.47
CA LEU A 40 3.95 26.37 17.09
C LEU A 40 4.36 24.97 16.61
N GLU A 41 3.37 24.15 16.27
CA GLU A 41 3.58 22.81 15.72
C GLU A 41 3.17 22.81 14.25
N VAL A 42 4.17 22.69 13.37
CA VAL A 42 4.01 22.60 11.91
C VAL A 42 4.35 21.18 11.44
N PRO A 43 3.72 20.67 10.37
CA PRO A 43 4.14 19.41 9.77
C PRO A 43 5.52 19.58 9.11
N GLY A 44 6.31 18.50 9.10
CA GLY A 44 7.65 18.55 8.50
C GLY A 44 7.65 18.71 6.97
N SER A 45 6.59 18.25 6.31
CA SER A 45 6.38 18.43 4.86
C SER A 45 4.91 18.23 4.48
N VAL A 46 4.54 18.66 3.27
CA VAL A 46 3.24 18.40 2.62
C VAL A 46 3.50 17.79 1.24
N SER A 47 2.76 16.76 0.87
CA SER A 47 2.79 16.20 -0.49
C SER A 47 1.54 16.64 -1.25
N LEU A 48 1.72 17.24 -2.42
CA LEU A 48 0.64 17.69 -3.31
C LEU A 48 0.73 16.93 -4.64
N THR A 49 -0.19 15.99 -4.83
CA THR A 49 -0.32 15.24 -6.08
C THR A 49 -1.25 15.95 -7.05
N LEU A 50 -0.79 16.25 -8.27
CA LEU A 50 -1.57 16.92 -9.31
C LEU A 50 -2.31 15.91 -10.21
N LEU A 51 -3.35 15.27 -9.67
CA LEU A 51 -4.20 14.35 -10.45
C LEU A 51 -5.14 15.12 -11.39
N ASP A 52 -5.57 16.32 -10.98
CA ASP A 52 -6.40 17.23 -11.77
C ASP A 52 -6.20 18.70 -11.35
N ALA A 53 -6.87 19.62 -12.05
CA ALA A 53 -6.77 21.06 -11.80
C ALA A 53 -7.35 21.52 -10.44
N SER A 54 -8.05 20.65 -9.73
CA SER A 54 -8.61 20.89 -8.39
C SER A 54 -7.85 20.19 -7.27
N SER A 55 -6.73 19.54 -7.58
CA SER A 55 -5.93 18.82 -6.59
C SER A 55 -5.45 19.74 -5.48
N GLN A 56 -5.69 19.33 -4.25
CA GLN A 56 -5.37 20.07 -3.04
C GLN A 56 -4.81 19.13 -1.97
N ALA A 57 -3.93 19.64 -1.12
CA ALA A 57 -3.43 18.98 0.08
C ALA A 57 -3.79 19.80 1.32
N ASP A 58 -3.93 19.13 2.46
CA ASP A 58 -4.23 19.79 3.73
C ASP A 58 -2.95 20.12 4.50
N LEU A 59 -2.89 21.34 5.04
CA LEU A 59 -1.86 21.81 5.95
C LEU A 59 -2.52 22.24 7.26
N ALA A 60 -2.25 21.54 8.35
CA ALA A 60 -2.74 21.87 9.69
C ALA A 60 -1.61 22.36 10.59
N VAL A 61 -1.83 23.47 11.31
CA VAL A 61 -0.87 24.02 12.26
C VAL A 61 -1.56 24.23 13.60
N SER A 62 -0.99 23.64 14.64
CA SER A 62 -1.43 23.82 16.03
C SER A 62 -0.57 24.86 16.71
N TYR A 63 -1.18 25.71 17.53
CA TYR A 63 -0.46 26.79 18.21
C TYR A 63 -1.09 27.16 19.55
N GLN A 64 -0.29 27.74 20.44
CA GLN A 64 -0.72 28.30 21.72
C GLN A 64 0.27 29.34 22.23
N GLY A 65 -0.18 30.25 23.12
CA GLY A 65 0.71 31.24 23.72
C GLY A 65 1.25 32.29 22.75
N LEU A 66 0.62 32.46 21.58
CA LEU A 66 1.04 33.42 20.55
C LEU A 66 0.30 34.76 20.69
N GLU A 67 0.94 35.85 20.25
CA GLU A 67 0.32 37.19 20.18
C GLU A 67 -0.71 37.28 19.06
N GLU A 68 -0.49 36.55 17.97
CA GLU A 68 -1.38 36.47 16.82
C GLU A 68 -1.44 35.05 16.26
N ALA A 69 -2.50 34.75 15.51
CA ALA A 69 -2.67 33.43 14.93
C ALA A 69 -1.78 33.30 13.67
N PRO A 70 -1.14 32.13 13.44
CA PRO A 70 -0.19 31.95 12.35
C PRO A 70 -0.81 32.20 10.97
N THR A 71 -0.01 32.76 10.07
CA THR A 71 -0.35 32.95 8.66
C THR A 71 0.53 32.08 7.79
N ALA A 72 0.03 31.64 6.63
CA ALA A 72 0.77 30.78 5.71
C ALA A 72 0.91 31.47 4.34
N GLN A 73 2.09 31.38 3.74
CA GLN A 73 2.37 31.90 2.41
C GLN A 73 3.18 30.88 1.60
N GLY A 74 2.65 30.46 0.45
CA GLY A 74 3.35 29.56 -0.47
C GLY A 74 4.35 30.27 -1.38
N SER A 75 5.40 29.55 -1.78
CA SER A 75 6.34 29.93 -2.84
C SER A 75 5.87 29.51 -4.23
N GLY A 76 6.54 30.04 -5.26
CA GLY A 76 6.35 29.61 -6.64
C GLY A 76 4.89 29.73 -7.10
N ASN A 77 4.31 28.59 -7.50
CA ASN A 77 2.92 28.51 -7.93
C ASN A 77 2.00 27.88 -6.86
N LEU A 78 2.46 27.72 -5.62
CA LEU A 78 1.59 27.24 -4.54
C LEU A 78 0.48 28.24 -4.25
N VAL A 79 -0.74 27.73 -4.18
CA VAL A 79 -1.93 28.47 -3.76
C VAL A 79 -2.28 27.97 -2.37
N VAL A 80 -2.19 28.85 -1.36
CA VAL A 80 -2.48 28.50 0.03
C VAL A 80 -3.67 29.31 0.51
N GLU A 81 -4.79 28.63 0.79
CA GLU A 81 -6.05 29.26 1.20
C GLU A 81 -6.45 28.80 2.60
N LEU A 82 -6.79 29.74 3.49
CA LEU A 82 -7.25 29.38 4.83
C LEU A 82 -8.63 28.72 4.73
N ALA A 83 -8.72 27.47 5.17
CA ALA A 83 -9.92 26.65 5.13
C ALA A 83 -10.68 26.71 6.46
N GLU A 84 -9.99 26.51 7.58
CA GLU A 84 -10.59 26.48 8.91
C GLU A 84 -9.70 27.17 9.95
N GLU A 85 -10.35 27.76 10.96
CA GLU A 85 -9.70 28.32 12.15
C GLU A 85 -10.53 27.99 13.38
N ALA A 86 -9.87 27.43 14.40
CA ALA A 86 -10.46 27.10 15.68
C ALA A 86 -9.60 27.62 16.85
N GLY A 87 -10.24 28.03 17.95
CA GLY A 87 -9.54 28.52 19.14
C GLY A 87 -9.03 29.95 19.02
N SER A 88 -7.93 30.27 19.71
CA SER A 88 -7.31 31.60 19.71
C SER A 88 -5.79 31.52 19.87
N ALA A 89 -5.07 32.54 19.36
CA ALA A 89 -3.61 32.63 19.45
C ALA A 89 -3.07 32.42 20.87
N THR A 90 -3.72 33.03 21.86
CA THR A 90 -3.25 33.04 23.24
C THR A 90 -3.62 31.79 24.03
N GLN A 91 -4.84 31.28 23.87
CA GLN A 91 -5.36 30.16 24.67
C GLN A 91 -5.18 28.77 24.03
N GLY A 92 -4.68 28.74 22.79
CA GLY A 92 -4.59 27.52 21.99
C GLY A 92 -5.59 27.53 20.83
N GLY A 93 -5.13 27.08 19.66
CA GLY A 93 -5.91 27.01 18.44
C GLY A 93 -5.26 26.15 17.36
N GLU A 94 -6.02 25.94 16.29
CA GLU A 94 -5.60 25.22 15.10
C GLU A 94 -6.06 26.03 13.87
N ARG A 95 -5.17 26.16 12.89
CA ARG A 95 -5.51 26.68 11.55
C ARG A 95 -5.23 25.60 10.52
N ARG A 96 -6.16 25.45 9.57
CA ARG A 96 -6.03 24.55 8.42
C ARG A 96 -6.06 25.35 7.14
N TRP A 97 -5.13 25.06 6.25
CA TRP A 97 -5.09 25.60 4.90
C TRP A 97 -5.26 24.47 3.88
N THR A 98 -5.94 24.79 2.78
CA THR A 98 -5.85 24.00 1.55
C THR A 98 -4.67 24.52 0.73
N VAL A 99 -3.86 23.60 0.23
CA VAL A 99 -2.67 23.85 -0.57
C VAL A 99 -2.90 23.29 -1.97
N GLY A 100 -3.01 24.17 -2.97
CA GLY A 100 -3.10 23.82 -4.39
C GLY A 100 -1.88 24.30 -5.18
N TYR A 101 -1.87 24.03 -6.49
CA TYR A 101 -0.80 24.46 -7.41
C TYR A 101 -1.39 25.08 -8.67
N ASP A 102 -1.07 26.35 -8.94
CA ASP A 102 -1.48 27.05 -10.16
C ASP A 102 -0.48 26.82 -11.29
N GLY A 103 -0.49 25.59 -11.83
CA GLY A 103 0.44 25.22 -12.89
C GLY A 103 0.45 23.73 -13.19
N SER A 104 1.50 23.29 -13.89
CA SER A 104 1.80 21.88 -14.11
C SER A 104 3.29 21.66 -13.88
N VAL A 105 3.63 20.46 -13.41
CA VAL A 105 5.01 20.02 -13.26
C VAL A 105 5.24 18.83 -14.18
N SER A 106 6.37 18.81 -14.88
CA SER A 106 6.78 17.68 -15.73
C SER A 106 7.48 16.57 -14.95
N GLY A 107 7.57 16.69 -13.63
CA GLY A 107 8.25 15.81 -12.71
C GLY A 107 7.94 16.23 -11.27
N VAL A 108 8.88 16.08 -10.35
CA VAL A 108 8.71 16.56 -8.97
C VAL A 108 9.28 17.98 -8.83
N ALA A 109 8.51 18.89 -8.23
CA ALA A 109 8.97 20.21 -7.82
C ALA A 109 8.94 20.32 -6.30
N GLU A 110 9.98 20.90 -5.72
CA GLU A 110 10.00 21.27 -4.31
C GLU A 110 9.69 22.76 -4.18
N GLU A 111 8.68 23.06 -3.39
CA GLU A 111 8.22 24.41 -3.05
C GLU A 111 8.18 24.54 -1.52
N THR A 112 7.89 25.73 -1.00
CA THR A 112 7.91 25.99 0.44
C THR A 112 6.70 26.80 0.84
N ILE A 113 6.10 26.46 1.99
CA ILE A 113 5.14 27.30 2.68
C ILE A 113 5.83 27.89 3.91
N THR A 114 5.88 29.21 3.99
CA THR A 114 6.37 29.93 5.16
C THR A 114 5.19 30.20 6.09
N ILE A 115 5.28 29.69 7.33
CA ILE A 115 4.37 29.98 8.42
C ILE A 115 4.96 31.12 9.25
N THR A 116 4.23 32.22 9.35
CA THR A 116 4.67 33.41 10.09
C THR A 116 3.70 33.73 11.22
N THR A 117 4.25 33.97 12.41
CA THR A 117 3.51 34.43 13.59
C THR A 117 4.38 35.27 14.54
N ARG A 118 3.83 35.66 15.69
CA ARG A 118 4.55 36.37 16.76
C ARG A 118 4.30 35.74 18.12
N GLY A 119 5.38 35.54 18.90
CA GLY A 119 5.35 35.11 20.30
C GLY A 119 6.44 35.84 21.09
N GLU A 120 6.13 36.24 22.33
CA GLU A 120 7.08 36.93 23.22
C GLU A 120 7.78 38.17 22.61
N GLY A 121 7.08 38.91 21.74
CA GLY A 121 7.62 40.07 21.05
C GLY A 121 8.56 39.78 19.87
N GLU A 122 8.78 38.50 19.53
CA GLU A 122 9.61 38.06 18.42
C GLU A 122 8.77 37.44 17.29
N THR A 123 9.18 37.66 16.05
CA THR A 123 8.59 36.97 14.90
C THR A 123 9.13 35.55 14.84
N ILE A 124 8.23 34.59 14.74
CA ILE A 124 8.52 33.17 14.54
C ILE A 124 8.18 32.84 13.09
N GLU A 125 9.15 32.29 12.36
CA GLU A 125 9.00 31.83 10.98
C GLU A 125 9.41 30.37 10.90
N GLU A 126 8.52 29.53 10.38
CA GLU A 126 8.77 28.10 10.13
C GLU A 126 8.54 27.80 8.65
N GLU A 127 9.39 26.95 8.07
CA GLU A 127 9.28 26.54 6.67
C GLU A 127 8.78 25.11 6.57
N VAL A 128 7.72 24.90 5.80
CA VAL A 128 7.18 23.58 5.46
C VAL A 128 7.51 23.29 4.00
N SER A 129 8.27 22.22 3.76
CA SER A 129 8.58 21.78 2.39
C SER A 129 7.34 21.17 1.74
N VAL A 130 7.04 21.56 0.50
CA VAL A 130 5.94 21.01 -0.29
C VAL A 130 6.48 20.29 -1.51
N THR A 131 6.23 18.99 -1.59
CA THR A 131 6.56 18.18 -2.76
C THR A 131 5.37 18.20 -3.71
N VAL A 132 5.51 18.84 -4.86
CA VAL A 132 4.50 18.89 -5.91
C VAL A 132 4.86 17.87 -6.99
N SER A 133 3.99 16.90 -7.23
CA SER A 133 4.25 15.79 -8.15
C SER A 133 2.99 15.48 -8.96
N PRO A 134 3.10 15.08 -10.24
CA PRO A 134 1.95 14.51 -10.94
C PRO A 134 1.68 13.08 -10.44
N PHE A 135 2.64 12.43 -9.77
CA PHE A 135 2.54 11.05 -9.27
C PHE A 135 2.25 11.03 -7.77
N ILE A 136 1.49 10.03 -7.32
CA ILE A 136 1.39 9.71 -5.89
C ILE A 136 2.74 9.12 -5.46
N ILE A 137 3.37 9.67 -4.43
CA ILE A 137 4.62 9.15 -3.87
C ILE A 137 4.44 8.99 -2.37
N GLN A 138 4.58 7.75 -1.88
CA GLN A 138 4.38 7.41 -0.47
C GLN A 138 5.59 6.64 0.06
N THR A 139 5.95 6.90 1.31
CA THR A 139 6.95 6.11 2.05
C THR A 139 6.30 5.17 3.07
N ASP A 140 5.07 5.48 3.47
CA ASP A 140 4.29 4.70 4.41
C ASP A 140 3.21 3.93 3.63
N PHE A 141 3.54 2.71 3.23
CA PHE A 141 2.64 1.76 2.58
C PHE A 141 2.55 0.49 3.43
N GLN A 142 1.52 -0.33 3.19
CA GLN A 142 1.29 -1.59 3.89
C GLN A 142 0.79 -2.67 2.90
N PRO A 143 1.16 -3.95 3.09
CA PRO A 143 0.72 -5.03 2.23
C PRO A 143 -0.74 -5.39 2.52
N GLU A 144 -1.70 -4.92 1.74
CA GLU A 144 -3.13 -5.18 1.99
C GLU A 144 -3.78 -6.10 0.95
N PHE A 145 -2.99 -6.60 0.01
CA PHE A 145 -3.46 -7.37 -1.13
C PHE A 145 -2.38 -8.33 -1.58
N VAL A 146 -2.72 -9.58 -1.86
CA VAL A 146 -1.80 -10.51 -2.51
C VAL A 146 -2.53 -11.50 -3.41
N VAL A 147 -1.96 -11.78 -4.58
CA VAL A 147 -2.40 -12.87 -5.43
C VAL A 147 -1.70 -14.15 -5.00
N VAL A 148 -2.49 -15.17 -4.66
CA VAL A 148 -1.98 -16.51 -4.34
C VAL A 148 -1.70 -17.26 -5.63
N GLU A 149 -2.62 -17.18 -6.59
CA GLU A 149 -2.52 -17.75 -7.92
C GLU A 149 -3.64 -17.20 -8.81
N ASP A 150 -3.26 -16.74 -10.01
CA ASP A 150 -4.16 -16.22 -11.04
C ASP A 150 -4.03 -16.94 -12.39
N TYR A 151 -3.12 -17.91 -12.54
CA TYR A 151 -2.92 -18.73 -13.74
C TYR A 151 -2.48 -17.99 -15.00
N GLU A 152 -2.09 -16.72 -14.90
CA GLU A 152 -1.83 -15.86 -16.06
C GLU A 152 -0.39 -15.91 -16.58
N ALA A 153 0.50 -16.57 -15.85
CA ALA A 153 1.84 -16.88 -16.36
C ALA A 153 1.91 -18.28 -16.98
N GLU A 154 2.59 -18.38 -18.13
CA GLU A 154 2.90 -19.66 -18.77
C GLU A 154 3.99 -20.40 -17.98
N PHE A 155 3.59 -21.13 -16.93
CA PHE A 155 4.48 -22.09 -16.27
C PHE A 155 4.53 -23.40 -17.06
N VAL A 156 5.71 -24.01 -17.13
CA VAL A 156 5.89 -25.35 -17.70
C VAL A 156 5.23 -26.36 -16.76
N ASP A 157 4.00 -26.75 -17.10
CA ASP A 157 3.20 -27.73 -16.35
C ASP A 157 3.68 -29.15 -16.66
N GLU A 158 4.57 -29.67 -15.82
CA GLU A 158 4.77 -31.10 -15.72
C GLU A 158 4.01 -31.61 -14.50
N ALA A 159 3.15 -32.61 -14.68
CA ALA A 159 2.45 -33.37 -13.62
C ALA A 159 3.39 -34.14 -12.65
N SER A 160 4.66 -33.75 -12.60
CA SER A 160 5.65 -34.23 -11.65
C SER A 160 5.36 -33.63 -10.27
N ALA A 161 5.65 -34.37 -9.20
CA ALA A 161 5.40 -33.97 -7.81
C ALA A 161 6.15 -32.71 -7.32
N ASN A 162 6.85 -32.02 -8.22
CA ASN A 162 7.51 -30.75 -8.02
C ASN A 162 7.08 -29.84 -9.18
N ASN A 163 5.97 -29.10 -9.03
CA ASN A 163 5.68 -28.01 -9.95
C ASN A 163 6.83 -27.00 -9.78
N PRO A 164 7.53 -26.56 -10.86
CA PRO A 164 8.62 -25.60 -10.70
C PRO A 164 8.12 -24.35 -9.96
N VAL A 165 9.06 -23.76 -9.22
CA VAL A 165 8.95 -22.42 -8.65
C VAL A 165 8.32 -21.50 -9.68
N ALA A 166 7.07 -21.11 -9.43
CA ALA A 166 6.29 -20.32 -10.36
C ALA A 166 6.54 -18.85 -10.04
N GLN A 167 7.57 -18.29 -10.66
CA GLN A 167 7.79 -16.85 -10.69
C GLN A 167 7.47 -16.35 -12.10
N ARG A 168 6.62 -15.31 -12.21
CA ARG A 168 6.26 -14.76 -13.52
C ARG A 168 7.52 -14.37 -14.31
N PRO A 169 7.58 -14.70 -15.62
CA PRO A 169 8.79 -14.53 -16.41
C PRO A 169 9.18 -13.06 -16.53
N VAL A 170 10.49 -12.81 -16.38
CA VAL A 170 11.11 -11.51 -16.60
C VAL A 170 12.16 -11.67 -17.70
N THR A 171 12.08 -10.81 -18.72
CA THR A 171 13.06 -10.77 -19.82
C THR A 171 13.89 -9.50 -19.74
N THR A 172 15.09 -9.53 -20.31
CA THR A 172 16.01 -8.40 -20.31
C THR A 172 16.61 -8.16 -21.69
N GLU A 173 16.76 -6.90 -22.06
CA GLU A 173 17.41 -6.47 -23.30
C GLU A 173 18.45 -5.36 -23.05
N GLY A 174 19.31 -5.12 -24.02
CA GLY A 174 20.26 -4.00 -23.98
C GLY A 174 21.38 -4.10 -22.93
N GLY A 175 21.51 -5.24 -22.24
CA GLY A 175 22.59 -5.49 -21.29
C GLY A 175 22.21 -5.31 -19.82
N SER A 176 21.00 -4.80 -19.54
CA SER A 176 20.43 -4.80 -18.18
C SER A 176 20.27 -6.23 -17.64
N GLN A 177 20.33 -6.38 -16.33
CA GLN A 177 20.14 -7.66 -15.65
C GLN A 177 19.12 -7.54 -14.53
N VAL A 178 18.49 -8.67 -14.19
CA VAL A 178 17.54 -8.78 -13.09
C VAL A 178 17.98 -9.92 -12.19
N THR A 179 18.05 -9.65 -10.90
CA THR A 179 18.30 -10.65 -9.86
C THR A 179 17.18 -10.55 -8.83
N ILE A 180 16.47 -11.66 -8.60
CA ILE A 180 15.55 -11.73 -7.46
C ILE A 180 16.35 -12.02 -6.21
N GLN A 181 16.10 -11.22 -5.17
CA GLN A 181 16.84 -11.28 -3.91
C GLN A 181 15.92 -11.08 -2.71
N SER A 182 16.41 -11.51 -1.55
CA SER A 182 15.74 -11.38 -0.25
C SER A 182 16.51 -10.51 0.74
N ASP A 183 17.62 -9.91 0.31
CA ASP A 183 18.53 -9.14 1.17
C ASP A 183 18.06 -7.69 1.35
N GLU A 184 17.56 -7.07 0.28
CA GLU A 184 16.98 -5.73 0.27
C GLU A 184 15.54 -5.81 -0.25
N VAL A 185 14.59 -5.84 0.68
CA VAL A 185 13.14 -5.95 0.42
C VAL A 185 12.43 -4.98 1.35
N ALA A 186 11.37 -4.35 0.88
CA ALA A 186 10.59 -3.44 1.72
C ALA A 186 10.00 -4.19 2.93
N GLU A 187 10.19 -3.68 4.14
CA GLU A 187 9.60 -4.29 5.34
C GLU A 187 8.07 -4.40 5.27
N ASN A 188 7.45 -3.54 4.45
CA ASN A 188 6.02 -3.42 4.23
C ASN A 188 5.58 -3.84 2.81
N SER A 189 6.35 -4.65 2.07
CA SER A 189 5.83 -5.33 0.87
C SER A 189 5.24 -6.71 1.20
N ASN A 190 4.56 -7.30 0.22
CA ASN A 190 4.04 -8.66 0.32
C ASN A 190 5.22 -9.64 0.17
N GLY A 191 5.68 -10.19 1.28
CA GLY A 191 6.60 -11.33 1.25
C GLY A 191 8.04 -11.00 1.64
N VAL A 192 8.98 -11.61 0.94
CA VAL A 192 10.40 -11.72 1.31
C VAL A 192 11.36 -11.56 0.13
N ASN A 193 10.87 -11.27 -1.07
CA ASN A 193 11.64 -11.11 -2.28
C ASN A 193 11.35 -9.75 -2.94
N ALA A 194 12.35 -9.25 -3.67
CA ALA A 194 12.20 -8.13 -4.58
C ALA A 194 13.14 -8.33 -5.78
N ALA A 195 12.97 -7.54 -6.84
CA ALA A 195 13.87 -7.56 -7.99
C ALA A 195 14.92 -6.45 -7.88
N GLN A 196 16.20 -6.83 -7.87
CA GLN A 196 17.30 -5.92 -8.15
C GLN A 196 17.52 -5.83 -9.66
N ILE A 197 17.53 -4.61 -10.18
CA ILE A 197 17.80 -4.29 -11.57
C ILE A 197 19.18 -3.64 -11.66
N ASP A 198 20.14 -4.34 -12.26
CA ASP A 198 21.40 -3.74 -12.69
C ASP A 198 21.17 -3.09 -14.05
N ALA A 199 20.74 -1.83 -14.05
CA ALA A 199 20.31 -1.15 -15.27
C ALA A 199 21.50 -0.66 -16.11
N VAL A 200 21.37 -0.82 -17.41
CA VAL A 200 22.20 -0.13 -18.41
C VAL A 200 21.33 0.89 -19.12
N ALA A 201 21.84 2.10 -19.32
CA ALA A 201 21.11 3.18 -19.97
C ALA A 201 20.59 2.75 -21.36
N GLY A 202 19.27 2.82 -21.55
CA GLY A 202 18.58 2.36 -22.76
C GLY A 202 18.43 0.84 -22.91
N GLY A 203 18.90 0.04 -21.95
CA GLY A 203 18.49 -1.35 -21.79
C GLY A 203 17.15 -1.46 -21.07
N SER A 204 16.52 -2.63 -21.14
CA SER A 204 15.18 -2.83 -20.58
C SER A 204 15.04 -4.12 -19.80
N VAL A 205 14.08 -4.09 -18.88
CA VAL A 205 13.56 -5.23 -18.13
C VAL A 205 12.07 -5.29 -18.40
N THR A 206 11.56 -6.43 -18.88
CA THR A 206 10.14 -6.59 -19.22
C THR A 206 9.51 -7.70 -18.41
N MET A 207 8.43 -7.35 -17.72
CA MET A 207 7.53 -8.28 -17.04
C MET A 207 6.39 -8.60 -18.00
N GLU A 208 6.29 -9.86 -18.41
CA GLU A 208 5.19 -10.36 -19.24
C GLU A 208 4.07 -10.83 -18.31
N SER A 209 2.88 -10.25 -18.47
CA SER A 209 1.71 -10.62 -17.68
C SER A 209 0.42 -10.22 -18.41
N THR A 210 -0.45 -11.19 -18.66
CA THR A 210 -1.75 -10.94 -19.29
C THR A 210 -2.78 -10.60 -18.22
N VAL A 211 -2.99 -9.30 -17.99
CA VAL A 211 -3.82 -8.80 -16.88
C VAL A 211 -4.94 -7.90 -17.36
N SER A 212 -6.13 -8.10 -16.83
CA SER A 212 -7.34 -7.33 -17.02
C SER A 212 -7.80 -6.84 -15.66
N ALA A 213 -7.88 -5.53 -15.45
CA ALA A 213 -8.24 -4.96 -14.16
C ALA A 213 -9.51 -4.09 -14.27
N PRO A 214 -10.71 -4.69 -14.45
CA PRO A 214 -11.95 -3.92 -14.50
C PRO A 214 -12.14 -3.09 -13.22
N GLY A 215 -12.28 -1.78 -13.38
CA GLY A 215 -12.47 -0.85 -12.26
C GLY A 215 -11.19 -0.19 -11.74
N ALA A 216 -10.01 -0.61 -12.19
CA ALA A 216 -8.75 0.07 -11.89
C ALA A 216 -8.66 1.42 -12.64
N ASN A 217 -8.01 2.39 -12.01
CA ASN A 217 -7.67 3.70 -12.57
C ASN A 217 -6.23 4.14 -12.24
N LEU A 218 -5.50 3.33 -11.47
CA LEU A 218 -4.11 3.56 -11.07
C LEU A 218 -3.24 2.35 -11.41
N PHE A 219 -1.98 2.62 -11.72
CA PHE A 219 -0.88 1.67 -11.69
C PHE A 219 0.06 2.05 -10.54
N THR A 220 0.49 1.06 -9.75
CA THR A 220 1.41 1.28 -8.63
C THR A 220 2.60 0.32 -8.69
N PHE A 221 3.72 0.76 -8.11
CA PHE A 221 4.92 -0.06 -7.92
C PHE A 221 5.77 0.50 -6.76
N LEU A 222 6.59 -0.36 -6.16
CA LEU A 222 7.61 0.02 -5.20
C LEU A 222 8.97 0.18 -5.89
N VAL A 223 9.76 1.14 -5.41
CA VAL A 223 11.12 1.37 -5.86
C VAL A 223 12.03 1.82 -4.72
N HIS A 224 13.28 1.36 -4.77
CA HIS A 224 14.37 1.79 -3.90
C HIS A 224 15.58 2.11 -4.78
N SER A 225 16.19 3.27 -4.55
CA SER A 225 17.33 3.75 -5.36
C SER A 225 18.33 4.49 -4.48
N PRO A 226 19.20 3.75 -3.76
CA PRO A 226 20.14 4.36 -2.82
C PRO A 226 21.34 5.02 -3.52
N GLU A 227 21.62 4.71 -4.78
CA GLU A 227 22.86 5.12 -5.47
C GLU A 227 22.73 6.33 -6.41
N GLY A 228 21.52 6.91 -6.52
CA GLY A 228 21.31 8.13 -7.31
C GLY A 228 19.88 8.33 -7.80
N SER A 229 19.68 9.44 -8.52
CA SER A 229 18.43 9.78 -9.20
C SER A 229 18.51 9.50 -10.71
N PHE A 230 17.40 9.08 -11.30
CA PHE A 230 17.30 8.75 -12.74
C PHE A 230 15.87 8.91 -13.24
N ASN A 231 15.67 8.88 -14.56
CA ASN A 231 14.33 8.79 -15.14
C ASN A 231 14.02 7.33 -15.48
N LEU A 232 12.97 6.80 -14.87
CA LEU A 232 12.42 5.50 -15.20
C LEU A 232 11.38 5.67 -16.30
N THR A 233 11.65 5.14 -17.48
CA THR A 233 10.66 5.01 -18.54
C THR A 233 9.91 3.71 -18.35
N LEU A 234 8.60 3.81 -18.13
CA LEU A 234 7.67 2.70 -18.09
C LEU A 234 6.95 2.60 -19.44
N THR A 235 6.99 1.41 -20.04
CA THR A 235 6.30 1.12 -21.31
C THR A 235 5.29 0.01 -21.09
N PHE A 236 4.02 0.33 -21.33
CA PHE A 236 2.88 -0.57 -21.19
C PHE A 236 2.44 -1.04 -22.57
N VAL A 237 2.24 -2.35 -22.72
CA VAL A 237 1.66 -2.93 -23.94
C VAL A 237 0.32 -3.52 -23.58
N GLU A 238 -0.76 -3.04 -24.20
CA GLU A 238 -2.12 -3.57 -24.03
C GLU A 238 -2.66 -4.13 -25.34
N GLU A 239 -3.52 -5.15 -25.25
CA GLU A 239 -4.33 -5.59 -26.37
C GLU A 239 -5.34 -4.50 -26.75
N THR A 240 -5.64 -4.46 -28.04
CA THR A 240 -6.78 -3.70 -28.57
C THR A 240 -7.48 -4.54 -29.63
N GLY A 241 -8.71 -4.17 -30.01
CA GLY A 241 -9.49 -4.89 -31.03
C GLY A 241 -8.84 -5.08 -32.41
N GLY A 242 -7.62 -4.57 -32.65
CA GLY A 242 -6.84 -4.75 -33.88
C GLY A 242 -5.38 -5.21 -33.69
N GLY A 243 -4.92 -5.55 -32.49
CA GLY A 243 -3.52 -5.91 -32.20
C GLY A 243 -3.11 -5.48 -30.79
N THR A 244 -1.92 -4.90 -30.65
CA THR A 244 -1.46 -4.28 -29.40
C THR A 244 -1.18 -2.79 -29.60
N THR A 245 -1.30 -2.02 -28.52
CA THR A 245 -0.91 -0.61 -28.44
C THR A 245 0.12 -0.43 -27.34
N GLU A 246 1.08 0.47 -27.58
CA GLU A 246 2.13 0.84 -26.63
C GLU A 246 1.84 2.23 -26.04
N HIS A 247 2.01 2.35 -24.73
CA HIS A 247 1.94 3.60 -23.98
C HIS A 247 3.21 3.77 -23.16
N THR A 248 3.72 5.00 -23.08
CA THR A 248 5.00 5.27 -22.40
C THR A 248 4.86 6.47 -21.49
N ILE A 249 5.42 6.36 -20.28
CA ILE A 249 5.51 7.45 -19.32
C ILE A 249 6.90 7.49 -18.69
N GLU A 250 7.43 8.69 -18.49
CA GLU A 250 8.68 8.92 -17.76
C GLU A 250 8.37 9.31 -16.32
N VAL A 251 9.00 8.61 -15.37
CA VAL A 251 8.83 8.79 -13.93
C VAL A 251 10.19 9.15 -13.34
N PRO A 252 10.37 10.36 -12.78
CA PRO A 252 11.61 10.72 -12.09
C PRO A 252 11.72 9.96 -10.77
N ILE A 253 12.77 9.17 -10.63
CA ILE A 253 13.13 8.45 -9.42
C ILE A 253 14.22 9.24 -8.71
N SER A 254 13.93 9.72 -7.52
CA SER A 254 14.89 10.47 -6.70
C SER A 254 15.67 9.52 -5.79
N GLU A 255 16.96 9.77 -5.61
CA GLU A 255 17.81 9.06 -4.65
C GLU A 255 17.14 8.95 -3.27
N SER A 256 17.12 7.74 -2.72
CA SER A 256 16.59 7.49 -1.38
C SER A 256 17.13 6.20 -0.81
N GLY A 257 17.50 6.25 0.48
CA GLY A 257 17.75 5.04 1.26
C GLY A 257 16.47 4.33 1.72
N ALA A 258 15.29 4.89 1.49
CA ALA A 258 14.00 4.29 1.84
C ALA A 258 13.25 3.83 0.58
N TRP A 259 12.45 2.77 0.72
CA TRP A 259 11.50 2.35 -0.28
C TRP A 259 10.39 3.40 -0.46
N ARG A 260 9.93 3.56 -1.69
CA ARG A 260 8.81 4.44 -2.03
C ARG A 260 7.83 3.71 -2.92
N GLN A 261 6.54 3.91 -2.66
CA GLN A 261 5.48 3.54 -3.58
C GLN A 261 5.17 4.70 -4.51
N TYR A 262 5.17 4.42 -5.80
CA TYR A 262 4.71 5.33 -6.84
C TYR A 262 3.32 4.90 -7.32
N GLY A 263 2.42 5.86 -7.50
CA GLY A 263 1.11 5.67 -8.10
C GLY A 263 0.91 6.62 -9.28
N ILE A 264 0.47 6.04 -10.40
CA ILE A 264 0.30 6.71 -11.69
C ILE A 264 -1.13 6.49 -12.18
N GLY A 265 -1.86 7.57 -12.44
CA GLY A 265 -3.18 7.50 -13.03
C GLY A 265 -3.15 7.06 -14.50
N PHE A 266 -4.14 6.27 -14.92
CA PHE A 266 -4.24 5.79 -16.30
C PHE A 266 -4.29 6.93 -17.32
N SER A 267 -4.94 8.05 -16.98
CA SER A 267 -4.97 9.26 -17.81
C SER A 267 -3.60 9.89 -18.05
N GLN A 268 -2.63 9.61 -17.17
CA GLN A 268 -1.25 10.08 -17.29
C GLN A 268 -0.41 9.14 -18.16
N ILE A 269 -0.72 7.84 -18.14
CA ILE A 269 -0.11 6.82 -19.00
C ILE A 269 -0.55 7.04 -20.47
N GLY A 270 -1.84 7.29 -20.67
CA GLY A 270 -2.38 7.64 -21.98
C GLY A 270 -3.90 7.84 -21.95
N GLU A 271 -4.41 8.74 -22.80
CA GLU A 271 -5.86 9.04 -22.85
C GLU A 271 -6.75 7.82 -23.16
N ASN A 272 -6.19 6.79 -23.79
CA ASN A 272 -6.89 5.56 -24.15
C ASN A 272 -6.31 4.32 -23.46
N PHE A 273 -5.44 4.49 -22.45
CA PHE A 273 -4.93 3.35 -21.69
C PHE A 273 -6.07 2.74 -20.87
N ASP A 274 -6.41 1.50 -21.17
CA ASP A 274 -7.59 0.79 -20.66
C ASP A 274 -7.27 -0.71 -20.60
N PRO A 275 -6.47 -1.16 -19.62
CA PRO A 275 -6.06 -2.56 -19.45
C PRO A 275 -7.21 -3.42 -18.92
N VAL A 276 -8.33 -3.43 -19.64
CA VAL A 276 -9.55 -4.16 -19.34
C VAL A 276 -9.90 -5.01 -20.55
N ALA A 277 -9.94 -6.34 -20.36
CA ALA A 277 -10.21 -7.27 -21.46
C ALA A 277 -11.55 -6.98 -22.14
N ALA A 278 -11.63 -7.27 -23.44
CA ALA A 278 -12.85 -7.08 -24.22
C ALA A 278 -14.06 -7.86 -23.67
N ARG A 279 -13.83 -9.03 -23.06
CA ARG A 279 -14.86 -9.82 -22.37
C ARG A 279 -15.46 -9.09 -21.14
N ALA A 280 -14.69 -8.21 -20.50
CA ALA A 280 -15.11 -7.37 -19.39
C ALA A 280 -15.67 -6.00 -19.85
N GLY A 281 -15.74 -5.76 -21.17
CA GLY A 281 -16.25 -4.51 -21.75
C GLY A 281 -15.20 -3.42 -22.00
N GLY A 282 -13.91 -3.72 -21.83
CA GLY A 282 -12.81 -2.79 -22.12
C GLY A 282 -12.18 -2.98 -23.51
N SER A 283 -11.01 -2.37 -23.69
CA SER A 283 -10.28 -2.31 -24.96
C SER A 283 -9.40 -3.53 -25.21
N GLY A 284 -8.86 -4.15 -24.17
CA GLY A 284 -8.04 -5.35 -24.17
C GLY A 284 -7.21 -5.49 -22.89
N ALA A 285 -6.66 -6.67 -22.62
CA ALA A 285 -5.84 -6.89 -21.43
C ALA A 285 -4.44 -6.27 -21.60
N LEU A 286 -3.84 -5.80 -20.50
CA LEU A 286 -2.40 -5.55 -20.42
C LEU A 286 -1.65 -6.84 -20.76
N GLN A 287 -0.53 -6.73 -21.46
CA GLN A 287 0.32 -7.85 -21.88
C GLN A 287 1.71 -7.78 -21.24
N SER A 288 2.22 -6.57 -21.01
CA SER A 288 3.53 -6.40 -20.37
C SER A 288 3.73 -5.00 -19.84
N VAL A 289 4.62 -4.88 -18.86
CA VAL A 289 5.25 -3.63 -18.42
C VAL A 289 6.75 -3.75 -18.58
N SER A 290 7.35 -2.80 -19.28
CA SER A 290 8.80 -2.70 -19.48
C SER A 290 9.37 -1.48 -18.78
N LEU A 291 10.51 -1.67 -18.14
CA LEU A 291 11.29 -0.69 -17.41
C LEU A 291 12.56 -0.40 -18.19
N SER A 292 12.90 0.86 -18.39
CA SER A 292 14.21 1.28 -18.89
C SER A 292 14.63 2.60 -18.26
N THR A 293 15.93 2.81 -18.10
CA THR A 293 16.48 4.01 -17.46
C THR A 293 17.33 4.83 -18.43
N ASP A 294 17.53 6.11 -18.11
CA ASP A 294 18.47 7.00 -18.80
C ASP A 294 19.91 6.94 -18.24
N ALA A 295 20.15 6.10 -17.23
CA ALA A 295 21.42 5.99 -16.52
C ALA A 295 21.81 4.53 -16.25
N ASP A 296 23.12 4.28 -16.20
CA ASP A 296 23.69 3.02 -15.69
C ASP A 296 23.65 3.06 -14.16
N ILE A 297 22.63 2.44 -13.55
CA ILE A 297 22.39 2.52 -12.11
C ILE A 297 21.68 1.26 -11.59
N PRO A 298 22.11 0.66 -10.46
CA PRO A 298 21.34 -0.37 -9.80
C PRO A 298 20.19 0.22 -9.00
N PHE A 299 19.03 -0.43 -9.03
CA PHE A 299 17.88 -0.10 -8.20
C PHE A 299 17.00 -1.33 -7.95
N GLU A 300 16.19 -1.30 -6.91
CA GLU A 300 15.28 -2.38 -6.56
C GLU A 300 13.83 -1.98 -6.85
N VAL A 301 13.03 -2.95 -7.29
CA VAL A 301 11.60 -2.78 -7.52
C VAL A 301 10.79 -3.95 -6.98
N ASP A 302 9.53 -3.67 -6.68
CA ASP A 302 8.60 -4.64 -6.11
C ASP A 302 7.14 -4.22 -6.42
N GLU A 303 6.16 -5.11 -6.20
CA GLU A 303 4.71 -4.81 -6.15
C GLU A 303 4.10 -4.07 -7.35
N PHE A 304 4.29 -4.57 -8.58
CA PHE A 304 3.64 -4.01 -9.76
C PHE A 304 2.16 -4.38 -9.77
N MET A 305 1.29 -3.39 -9.60
CA MET A 305 -0.15 -3.59 -9.40
C MET A 305 -0.99 -2.63 -10.25
N LEU A 306 -2.20 -3.06 -10.60
CA LEU A 306 -3.30 -2.21 -11.08
C LEU A 306 -4.34 -2.09 -9.97
N GLY A 307 -4.84 -0.88 -9.72
CA GLY A 307 -5.76 -0.64 -8.60
C GLY A 307 -6.51 0.68 -8.67
N THR A 308 -7.02 1.09 -7.52
CA THR A 308 -7.65 2.39 -7.28
C THR A 308 -7.00 3.10 -6.10
N GLU A 309 -7.50 4.30 -5.78
CA GLU A 309 -7.12 5.01 -4.56
C GLU A 309 -7.51 4.23 -3.29
N GLN A 310 -8.43 3.27 -3.38
CA GLN A 310 -8.76 2.38 -2.25
C GLN A 310 -7.72 1.27 -2.08
N GLY A 311 -7.16 0.74 -3.17
CA GLY A 311 -6.11 -0.27 -3.08
C GLY A 311 -5.92 -1.06 -4.38
N PRO A 312 -5.04 -2.08 -4.35
CA PRO A 312 -4.79 -2.95 -5.49
C PRO A 312 -6.02 -3.78 -5.87
N ILE A 313 -6.17 -4.05 -7.17
CA ILE A 313 -7.22 -4.91 -7.75
C ILE A 313 -6.61 -6.15 -8.40
N ALA A 314 -5.54 -5.97 -9.18
CA ALA A 314 -4.89 -7.02 -9.93
C ALA A 314 -3.37 -6.86 -9.89
N GLU A 315 -2.67 -7.98 -9.85
CA GLU A 315 -1.22 -8.04 -9.81
C GLU A 315 -0.64 -8.21 -11.20
N ILE A 316 0.47 -7.51 -11.45
CA ILE A 316 1.30 -7.71 -12.64
C ILE A 316 2.49 -8.58 -12.26
N ASN A 317 3.22 -8.19 -11.20
CA ASN A 317 4.36 -8.94 -10.65
C ASN A 317 4.76 -8.41 -9.26
N ASP A 318 4.88 -9.30 -8.29
CA ASP A 318 5.38 -9.03 -6.93
C ASP A 318 6.76 -9.69 -6.68
N PHE A 319 7.34 -10.35 -7.70
CA PHE A 319 8.59 -11.12 -7.65
C PHE A 319 8.63 -12.23 -6.60
N GLU A 320 7.50 -12.51 -5.96
CA GLU A 320 7.39 -13.63 -5.06
C GLU A 320 7.34 -14.93 -5.83
N THR A 321 7.72 -15.97 -5.10
CA THR A 321 7.76 -17.31 -5.66
C THR A 321 6.71 -18.17 -5.00
N THR A 322 5.83 -18.76 -5.79
CA THR A 322 5.07 -19.91 -5.32
C THR A 322 6.02 -21.11 -5.25
N GLY A 323 6.31 -21.56 -4.03
CA GLY A 323 7.36 -22.55 -3.75
C GLY A 323 7.03 -23.97 -4.24
N ASN A 324 5.74 -24.32 -4.32
CA ASN A 324 5.24 -25.53 -5.00
C ASN A 324 3.71 -25.50 -5.08
N ALA A 325 3.11 -25.86 -6.22
CA ALA A 325 1.71 -26.25 -6.27
C ALA A 325 1.59 -27.77 -6.05
N TYR A 326 0.62 -28.21 -5.25
CA TYR A 326 0.33 -29.63 -5.07
C TYR A 326 -1.08 -29.97 -5.51
N VAL A 327 -1.28 -31.20 -5.98
CA VAL A 327 -2.57 -31.70 -6.45
C VAL A 327 -2.64 -33.22 -6.26
N THR A 328 -3.80 -33.72 -5.84
CA THR A 328 -4.08 -35.17 -5.76
C THR A 328 -5.28 -35.64 -6.55
N PHE A 329 -5.92 -34.74 -7.30
CA PHE A 329 -6.96 -35.09 -8.26
C PHE A 329 -6.42 -36.10 -9.27
N GLY A 330 -7.03 -37.29 -9.28
CA GLY A 330 -6.50 -38.45 -9.98
C GLY A 330 -7.04 -38.57 -11.41
N GLY A 331 -6.24 -38.21 -12.41
CA GLY A 331 -6.52 -38.52 -13.82
C GLY A 331 -5.87 -37.53 -14.79
N ALA A 332 -5.49 -37.98 -15.98
CA ALA A 332 -4.82 -37.16 -17.00
C ALA A 332 -5.64 -35.95 -17.52
N ASN A 333 -6.94 -35.88 -17.18
CA ASN A 333 -7.87 -34.82 -17.60
C ASN A 333 -8.50 -34.07 -16.40
N GLY A 334 -8.20 -34.47 -15.15
CA GLY A 334 -8.85 -33.91 -13.96
C GLY A 334 -8.13 -32.72 -13.34
N TYR A 335 -7.02 -32.28 -13.96
CA TYR A 335 -6.26 -31.11 -13.58
C TYR A 335 -5.63 -30.53 -14.85
N GLY A 336 -5.91 -29.26 -15.15
CA GLY A 336 -5.38 -28.61 -16.35
C GLY A 336 -5.90 -27.20 -16.51
N PHE A 337 -5.34 -26.45 -17.46
CA PHE A 337 -5.79 -25.09 -17.76
C PHE A 337 -6.93 -25.09 -18.78
N THR A 338 -7.73 -24.03 -18.74
CA THR A 338 -8.78 -23.75 -19.73
C THR A 338 -8.87 -22.26 -19.98
N ASP A 339 -9.21 -21.87 -21.20
CA ASP A 339 -9.47 -20.46 -21.57
C ASP A 339 -10.92 -20.05 -21.25
N GLN A 340 -11.69 -20.95 -20.63
CA GLN A 340 -13.01 -20.63 -20.13
C GLN A 340 -12.85 -19.92 -18.78
N VAL A 341 -12.98 -18.60 -18.80
CA VAL A 341 -12.87 -17.71 -17.62
C VAL A 341 -14.15 -16.91 -17.39
N ALA A 342 -14.26 -16.22 -16.26
CA ALA A 342 -15.34 -15.27 -16.01
C ALA A 342 -15.19 -14.01 -16.89
N ASP A 343 -16.30 -13.33 -17.18
CA ASP A 343 -16.26 -12.08 -17.97
C ASP A 343 -15.37 -11.02 -17.30
N ASN A 344 -15.37 -10.97 -15.96
CA ASN A 344 -14.57 -10.08 -15.13
C ASN A 344 -13.30 -10.74 -14.53
N ALA A 345 -12.86 -11.89 -15.05
CA ALA A 345 -11.62 -12.54 -14.63
C ALA A 345 -10.40 -11.67 -14.93
N PHE A 346 -9.38 -11.74 -14.06
CA PHE A 346 -8.21 -10.88 -14.20
C PHE A 346 -7.25 -11.33 -15.29
N GLY A 347 -7.39 -12.54 -15.82
CA GLY A 347 -6.79 -12.84 -17.10
C GLY A 347 -7.56 -13.90 -17.88
N THR A 348 -6.82 -14.67 -18.64
CA THR A 348 -7.33 -15.46 -19.75
C THR A 348 -7.47 -16.94 -19.44
N ARG A 349 -6.98 -17.40 -18.27
CA ARG A 349 -6.91 -18.83 -17.97
C ARG A 349 -7.45 -19.13 -16.59
N ALA A 350 -8.21 -20.22 -16.50
CA ALA A 350 -8.63 -20.79 -15.24
C ALA A 350 -8.09 -22.21 -15.07
N ARG A 351 -8.21 -22.74 -13.86
CA ARG A 351 -7.87 -24.13 -13.55
C ARG A 351 -9.09 -25.03 -13.54
N THR A 352 -9.01 -26.14 -14.27
CA THR A 352 -9.97 -27.25 -14.23
C THR A 352 -9.58 -28.23 -13.12
N LEU A 353 -10.56 -28.63 -12.31
CA LEU A 353 -10.43 -29.61 -11.24
C LEU A 353 -11.57 -30.63 -11.36
N GLU A 354 -11.25 -31.92 -11.49
CA GLU A 354 -12.25 -32.99 -11.56
C GLU A 354 -11.95 -34.14 -10.61
N GLY A 355 -12.98 -34.60 -9.88
CA GLY A 355 -12.89 -35.70 -8.93
C GLY A 355 -12.86 -35.25 -7.48
N VAL A 356 -12.41 -36.15 -6.61
CA VAL A 356 -12.19 -35.87 -5.18
C VAL A 356 -10.69 -35.84 -4.94
N GLY A 357 -10.22 -34.82 -4.25
CA GLY A 357 -8.80 -34.60 -3.98
C GLY A 357 -8.56 -33.27 -3.28
N PHE A 358 -7.29 -32.96 -3.10
CA PHE A 358 -6.83 -31.69 -2.57
C PHE A 358 -5.85 -31.02 -3.53
N PHE A 359 -5.84 -29.70 -3.54
CA PHE A 359 -4.87 -28.88 -4.26
C PHE A 359 -4.53 -27.63 -3.46
N GLY A 360 -3.41 -27.00 -3.76
CA GLY A 360 -3.00 -25.79 -3.07
C GLY A 360 -1.63 -25.30 -3.46
N TYR A 361 -1.23 -24.19 -2.86
CA TYR A 361 -0.07 -23.40 -3.22
C TYR A 361 0.75 -23.13 -1.96
N ASN A 362 1.98 -23.65 -1.93
CA ASN A 362 2.93 -23.33 -0.88
C ASN A 362 3.55 -21.96 -1.17
N GLN A 363 3.56 -21.11 -0.15
CA GLN A 363 3.98 -19.73 -0.22
C GLN A 363 5.27 -19.52 0.56
N SER A 364 6.11 -18.61 0.08
CA SER A 364 7.41 -18.30 0.69
C SER A 364 7.31 -17.23 1.79
N GLY A 365 6.21 -17.22 2.56
CA GLY A 365 6.04 -16.30 3.69
C GLY A 365 5.41 -14.95 3.33
N ILE A 366 4.48 -14.94 2.38
CA ILE A 366 3.62 -13.81 2.02
C ILE A 366 2.97 -13.20 3.26
N ARG A 367 2.95 -11.88 3.37
CA ARG A 367 2.44 -11.14 4.55
C ARG A 367 1.33 -10.20 4.13
N ILE A 368 0.36 -10.03 5.01
CA ILE A 368 -0.74 -9.08 4.82
C ILE A 368 -0.95 -8.31 6.13
N ALA A 369 -0.86 -6.99 6.05
CA ALA A 369 -1.26 -6.06 7.09
C ALA A 369 -2.78 -6.07 7.26
N ASN A 370 -3.25 -5.74 8.46
CA ASN A 370 -4.68 -5.70 8.78
C ASN A 370 -5.44 -7.03 8.52
N GLY A 371 -4.73 -8.17 8.46
CA GLY A 371 -5.30 -9.50 8.22
C GLY A 371 -6.39 -9.92 9.23
N SER A 372 -6.53 -9.23 10.37
CA SER A 372 -7.68 -9.39 11.26
C SER A 372 -9.03 -9.20 10.57
N ASN A 373 -9.07 -8.35 9.54
CA ASN A 373 -10.25 -8.10 8.72
C ASN A 373 -10.00 -8.53 7.25
N GLY A 374 -9.08 -9.45 6.98
CA GLY A 374 -8.87 -9.91 5.62
C GLY A 374 -10.01 -10.80 5.12
N VAL A 375 -10.10 -10.97 3.81
CA VAL A 375 -10.93 -11.96 3.13
C VAL A 375 -10.10 -12.72 2.09
N LEU A 376 -10.28 -14.03 2.04
CA LEU A 376 -9.87 -14.82 0.88
C LEU A 376 -10.93 -14.63 -0.21
N LYS A 377 -10.49 -14.28 -1.43
CA LYS A 377 -11.35 -14.24 -2.61
C LYS A 377 -10.88 -15.24 -3.66
N PHE A 378 -11.85 -15.84 -4.33
CA PHE A 378 -11.61 -16.66 -5.52
C PHE A 378 -12.89 -16.78 -6.34
N ARG A 379 -12.77 -17.23 -7.58
CA ARG A 379 -13.90 -17.51 -8.46
C ARG A 379 -14.06 -19.00 -8.66
N ILE A 380 -15.29 -19.50 -8.64
CA ILE A 380 -15.60 -20.89 -8.96
C ILE A 380 -16.69 -20.94 -10.05
N GLY A 381 -16.53 -21.82 -11.03
CA GLY A 381 -17.42 -21.88 -12.19
C GLY A 381 -17.62 -23.27 -12.77
N ASN A 382 -18.64 -23.41 -13.62
CA ASN A 382 -18.97 -24.66 -14.33
C ASN A 382 -19.02 -25.90 -13.41
N ILE A 383 -19.65 -25.73 -12.25
CA ILE A 383 -19.81 -26.75 -11.24
C ILE A 383 -20.78 -27.81 -11.77
N GLN A 384 -20.25 -28.98 -12.13
CA GLN A 384 -21.00 -30.03 -12.83
C GLN A 384 -22.08 -30.69 -11.95
N GLU A 385 -21.79 -30.91 -10.66
CA GLU A 385 -22.71 -31.42 -9.65
C GLU A 385 -22.48 -30.67 -8.33
N ALA A 386 -23.45 -30.72 -7.41
CA ALA A 386 -23.29 -30.10 -6.10
C ALA A 386 -22.01 -30.62 -5.40
N THR A 387 -21.19 -29.70 -4.91
CA THR A 387 -19.85 -29.99 -4.36
C THR A 387 -19.62 -29.21 -3.07
N GLU A 388 -18.82 -29.78 -2.19
CA GLU A 388 -18.33 -29.13 -0.99
C GLU A 388 -16.81 -28.97 -1.07
N LEU A 389 -16.35 -27.74 -0.89
CA LEU A 389 -14.94 -27.39 -0.90
C LEU A 389 -14.55 -26.88 0.49
N ARG A 390 -13.61 -27.56 1.14
CA ARG A 390 -12.92 -27.01 2.30
C ARG A 390 -11.80 -26.12 1.81
N VAL A 391 -11.67 -24.95 2.42
CA VAL A 391 -10.56 -24.03 2.21
C VAL A 391 -9.83 -23.80 3.52
N PHE A 392 -8.50 -23.83 3.50
CA PHE A 392 -7.66 -23.74 4.71
C PHE A 392 -6.33 -23.04 4.42
N PHE A 393 -5.74 -22.47 5.47
CA PHE A 393 -4.43 -21.80 5.44
C PHE A 393 -3.45 -22.46 6.40
N GLU A 394 -2.15 -22.27 6.13
CA GLU A 394 -1.07 -22.55 7.08
C GLU A 394 -0.15 -21.32 7.17
N THR A 395 0.40 -21.04 8.35
CA THR A 395 1.37 -19.96 8.58
C THR A 395 2.74 -20.52 8.99
N ASN A 396 3.80 -19.73 8.86
CA ASN A 396 5.19 -20.15 9.13
C ASN A 396 5.54 -20.32 10.62
N ALA A 397 4.62 -20.02 11.55
CA ALA A 397 4.89 -20.04 12.99
C ALA A 397 4.83 -21.46 13.58
N SER A 398 5.68 -21.72 14.59
CA SER A 398 5.96 -23.07 15.09
C SER A 398 4.90 -23.70 16.02
N ASP A 399 3.72 -23.11 16.19
CA ASP A 399 2.61 -23.71 16.95
C ASP A 399 1.28 -23.08 16.53
N ASN A 400 0.54 -23.65 15.58
CA ASN A 400 -0.91 -23.45 15.37
C ASN A 400 -1.47 -22.08 15.78
N ASP A 401 -0.97 -20.97 15.22
CA ASP A 401 -1.43 -19.60 15.49
C ASP A 401 -2.81 -19.33 14.85
N GLY A 402 -3.75 -20.28 15.01
CA GLY A 402 -5.10 -20.21 14.49
C GLY A 402 -5.33 -20.86 13.12
N PHE A 403 -4.28 -21.06 12.31
CA PHE A 403 -4.35 -21.68 10.98
C PHE A 403 -3.58 -23.01 10.93
N GLY A 404 -4.17 -24.03 10.31
CA GLY A 404 -3.54 -25.34 10.11
C GLY A 404 -4.40 -26.21 9.18
N ALA A 405 -3.81 -27.25 8.58
CA ALA A 405 -4.49 -28.09 7.58
C ALA A 405 -5.83 -28.71 8.05
N ASP A 406 -5.99 -28.93 9.36
CA ASP A 406 -7.21 -29.48 9.95
C ASP A 406 -8.30 -28.41 10.22
N ASN A 407 -7.94 -27.12 10.15
CA ASN A 407 -8.79 -25.96 10.39
C ASN A 407 -9.12 -25.27 9.05
N GLY A 408 -10.40 -25.02 8.79
CA GLY A 408 -10.81 -24.35 7.56
C GLY A 408 -12.33 -24.23 7.44
N ALA A 409 -12.77 -23.43 6.47
CA ALA A 409 -14.19 -23.26 6.16
C ALA A 409 -14.63 -24.28 5.12
N VAL A 410 -15.76 -24.95 5.33
CA VAL A 410 -16.41 -25.79 4.32
C VAL A 410 -17.49 -24.96 3.63
N LEU A 411 -17.37 -24.86 2.32
CA LEU A 411 -18.26 -24.11 1.44
C LEU A 411 -19.05 -25.10 0.59
N SER A 412 -20.37 -24.88 0.49
CA SER A 412 -21.25 -25.72 -0.33
C SER A 412 -21.67 -24.97 -1.59
N PHE A 413 -21.53 -25.62 -2.74
CA PHE A 413 -21.88 -25.07 -4.03
C PHE A 413 -22.88 -25.97 -4.76
N GLU A 414 -23.90 -25.36 -5.35
CA GLU A 414 -24.86 -26.04 -6.21
C GLU A 414 -24.31 -26.16 -7.64
N ALA A 415 -24.79 -27.17 -8.37
CA ALA A 415 -24.47 -27.33 -9.79
C ALA A 415 -24.87 -26.06 -10.57
N SER A 416 -23.93 -25.54 -11.35
CA SER A 416 -24.13 -24.30 -12.09
C SER A 416 -23.24 -24.23 -13.34
N SER A 417 -23.76 -23.62 -14.40
CA SER A 417 -23.00 -23.37 -15.63
C SER A 417 -22.33 -22.00 -15.68
N GLY A 418 -22.43 -21.22 -14.59
CA GLY A 418 -21.90 -19.85 -14.50
C GLY A 418 -20.79 -19.76 -13.48
N TRP A 419 -20.17 -18.59 -13.41
CA TRP A 419 -19.17 -18.24 -12.42
C TRP A 419 -19.81 -17.62 -11.17
N GLN A 420 -19.18 -17.84 -10.03
CA GLN A 420 -19.56 -17.30 -8.72
C GLN A 420 -18.31 -16.70 -8.08
N ASP A 421 -18.39 -15.44 -7.66
CA ASP A 421 -17.38 -14.82 -6.81
C ASP A 421 -17.58 -15.31 -5.38
N VAL A 422 -16.50 -15.77 -4.73
CA VAL A 422 -16.52 -16.31 -3.38
C VAL A 422 -15.64 -15.44 -2.49
N GLU A 423 -16.18 -15.05 -1.34
CA GLU A 423 -15.46 -14.33 -0.30
C GLU A 423 -15.56 -15.08 1.02
N VAL A 424 -14.43 -15.36 1.65
CA VAL A 424 -14.35 -16.03 2.94
C VAL A 424 -13.58 -15.15 3.93
N PRO A 425 -14.21 -14.63 4.98
CA PRO A 425 -13.50 -13.90 6.03
C PRO A 425 -12.38 -14.74 6.63
N LEU A 426 -11.21 -14.15 6.85
CA LEU A 426 -10.09 -14.88 7.47
C LEU A 426 -10.42 -15.38 8.88
N SER A 427 -11.37 -14.73 9.57
CA SER A 427 -11.96 -15.19 10.84
C SER A 427 -12.67 -16.53 10.77
N ASP A 428 -13.12 -16.92 9.59
CA ASP A 428 -13.84 -18.18 9.38
C ASP A 428 -12.87 -19.31 9.00
N LEU A 429 -11.63 -18.96 8.61
CA LEU A 429 -10.58 -19.90 8.21
C LEU A 429 -9.64 -20.28 9.38
N GLY A 430 -9.60 -19.48 10.45
CA GLY A 430 -8.73 -19.75 11.60
C GLY A 430 -9.06 -18.92 12.84
N GLU A 431 -8.57 -19.37 14.00
CA GLU A 431 -8.91 -18.76 15.30
C GLU A 431 -8.19 -17.43 15.56
N THR A 432 -7.14 -17.11 14.81
CA THR A 432 -6.33 -15.89 14.98
C THR A 432 -5.96 -15.29 13.61
N PRO A 433 -6.89 -14.57 12.96
CA PRO A 433 -6.68 -14.06 11.59
C PRO A 433 -5.48 -13.11 11.45
N SER A 434 -5.11 -12.40 12.52
CA SER A 434 -3.91 -11.56 12.55
C SER A 434 -2.61 -12.34 12.35
N ALA A 435 -2.59 -13.67 12.51
CA ALA A 435 -1.40 -14.48 12.32
C ALA A 435 -0.89 -14.51 10.87
N VAL A 436 -1.70 -14.08 9.89
CA VAL A 436 -1.25 -13.95 8.48
C VAL A 436 -0.11 -12.93 8.35
N SER A 437 0.01 -11.95 9.26
CA SER A 437 1.15 -11.02 9.26
C SER A 437 2.48 -11.70 9.61
N ASN A 438 2.47 -12.90 10.20
CA ASN A 438 3.68 -13.68 10.48
C ASN A 438 4.22 -14.44 9.25
N GLY A 439 3.52 -14.37 8.11
CA GLY A 439 3.87 -15.08 6.89
C GLY A 439 3.00 -16.31 6.67
N LEU A 440 2.22 -16.28 5.59
CA LEU A 440 1.46 -17.40 5.05
C LEU A 440 2.40 -18.39 4.36
N SER A 441 2.23 -19.67 4.67
CA SER A 441 3.03 -20.77 4.12
C SER A 441 2.23 -21.66 3.18
N ASN A 442 0.91 -21.70 3.32
CA ASN A 442 0.04 -22.43 2.40
C ASN A 442 -1.35 -21.84 2.28
N VAL A 443 -1.90 -21.91 1.06
CA VAL A 443 -3.34 -21.85 0.79
C VAL A 443 -3.76 -23.16 0.15
N GLY A 444 -4.72 -23.84 0.77
CA GLY A 444 -5.15 -25.18 0.37
C GLY A 444 -6.66 -25.31 0.23
N PHE A 445 -7.03 -26.25 -0.63
CA PHE A 445 -8.41 -26.56 -1.00
C PHE A 445 -8.59 -28.09 -1.03
N GLU A 446 -9.67 -28.59 -0.45
CA GLU A 446 -10.02 -30.01 -0.41
C GLU A 446 -11.48 -30.20 -0.85
N SER A 447 -11.70 -31.03 -1.88
CA SER A 447 -13.05 -31.51 -2.21
C SER A 447 -13.50 -32.50 -1.14
N VAL A 448 -14.47 -32.10 -0.33
CA VAL A 448 -14.98 -32.88 0.82
C VAL A 448 -16.05 -33.86 0.38
N SER A 449 -16.92 -33.43 -0.54
CA SER A 449 -17.96 -34.26 -1.14
C SER A 449 -18.37 -33.67 -2.49
N GLY A 450 -18.92 -34.50 -3.39
CA GLY A 450 -19.15 -34.12 -4.79
C GLY A 450 -17.85 -34.25 -5.59
N GLY A 451 -17.79 -35.27 -6.46
CA GLY A 451 -16.61 -35.57 -7.28
C GLY A 451 -16.72 -35.04 -8.71
N ALA A 452 -17.57 -34.04 -8.93
CA ALA A 452 -17.87 -33.51 -10.26
C ALA A 452 -16.99 -32.29 -10.56
N GLY A 453 -16.63 -32.11 -11.83
CA GLY A 453 -15.67 -31.09 -12.23
C GLY A 453 -16.15 -29.66 -11.96
N PHE A 454 -15.21 -28.78 -11.66
CA PHE A 454 -15.40 -27.33 -11.57
C PHE A 454 -14.16 -26.60 -12.08
N LEU A 455 -14.32 -25.31 -12.33
CA LEU A 455 -13.23 -24.38 -12.61
C LEU A 455 -12.97 -23.50 -11.40
N ILE A 456 -11.72 -23.14 -11.15
CA ILE A 456 -11.33 -22.15 -10.14
C ILE A 456 -10.37 -21.13 -10.75
N ASP A 457 -10.47 -19.88 -10.31
CA ASP A 457 -9.69 -18.75 -10.80
C ASP A 457 -9.49 -17.65 -9.74
N ASP A 458 -8.55 -16.74 -9.99
CA ASP A 458 -8.30 -15.48 -9.27
C ASP A 458 -8.21 -15.63 -7.73
N ILE A 459 -7.37 -16.53 -7.25
CA ILE A 459 -7.21 -16.82 -5.83
C ILE A 459 -6.32 -15.74 -5.21
N ARG A 460 -6.88 -14.96 -4.28
CA ARG A 460 -6.20 -13.82 -3.67
C ARG A 460 -6.69 -13.53 -2.27
N ILE A 461 -5.96 -12.71 -1.53
CA ILE A 461 -6.36 -12.23 -0.21
C ILE A 461 -6.36 -10.71 -0.23
N ASP A 462 -7.47 -10.12 0.21
CA ASP A 462 -7.68 -8.68 0.29
C ASP A 462 -7.91 -8.29 1.76
N ALA A 463 -7.38 -7.15 2.22
CA ALA A 463 -7.87 -6.50 3.43
C ALA A 463 -9.27 -5.91 3.16
N THR A 464 -10.24 -6.07 4.07
CA THR A 464 -11.59 -5.49 3.85
C THR A 464 -11.52 -3.97 3.78
N GLY A 465 -12.07 -3.39 2.71
CA GLY A 465 -12.08 -1.93 2.49
C GLY A 465 -11.63 -1.54 1.08
N ASN A 466 -10.95 -2.48 0.40
CA ASN A 466 -10.46 -2.35 -0.97
C ASN A 466 -11.46 -2.89 -2.01
#